data_AF-A0A0L1J9K0-F1
#
_entry.id   AF-A0A0L1J9K0-F1
#
_cell.length_a   1.000
_cell.length_b   1.000
_cell.length_c   1.000
_cell.angle_alpha   90.00
_cell.angle_beta   90.00
_cell.angle_gamma   90.00
#
_symmetry.space_group_name_H-M   'P 1'
#
loop_
_entity.id
_entity.type
_entity.pdbx_description
1 polymer ?
#
loop_
_entity_poly.entity_id
_entity_poly.type
_entity_poly.pdbx_seq_one_letter_code
_entity_poly.pdbx_strand_id
1 'polypeptide(L)'
;MNSTTTRPKTPRPASPAIRELWMQQIGQSLSANSPTKRTKAIELDESCPEARHRFLTAYKRKKIREESGLRYGEHSPDDITPRIGGSLYEDAKLYRMGLRQDVEIYEELYGISPFNVPKMHSETRALLNDHATVLASSDYTFTARFQQAFEEFVAALKMARFPLYEYFRWNLNDDIEDEYPVLMKLRSRHWALERAFANEVRYVGG
;
A
#
# COMPACT_ATOMS: atom_id res chain seq x y z
N MET A 1 -35.44 -33.31 -24.43
CA MET A 1 -34.88 -32.93 -23.12
C MET A 1 -33.41 -32.65 -23.36
N ASN A 2 -33.04 -31.38 -23.56
CA ASN A 2 -31.67 -31.00 -23.90
C ASN A 2 -31.27 -29.90 -22.91
N SER A 3 -30.44 -30.24 -21.93
CA SER A 3 -29.98 -29.33 -20.88
C SER A 3 -28.69 -28.65 -21.34
N THR A 4 -28.79 -27.38 -21.72
CA THR A 4 -27.64 -26.52 -22.05
C THR A 4 -27.05 -25.96 -20.76
N THR A 5 -25.87 -26.45 -20.35
CA THR A 5 -25.13 -25.88 -19.21
C THR A 5 -24.39 -24.62 -19.64
N THR A 6 -24.90 -23.47 -19.21
CA THR A 6 -24.28 -22.15 -19.40
C THR A 6 -23.07 -22.01 -18.48
N ARG A 7 -21.86 -21.92 -19.07
CA ARG A 7 -20.61 -21.62 -18.34
C ARG A 7 -20.68 -20.19 -17.76
N PRO A 8 -20.46 -19.98 -16.45
CA PRO A 8 -20.48 -18.63 -15.87
C PRO A 8 -19.30 -17.81 -16.41
N LYS A 9 -19.58 -16.61 -16.90
CA LYS A 9 -18.57 -15.64 -17.37
C LYS A 9 -17.73 -15.18 -16.18
N THR A 10 -16.46 -15.56 -16.17
CA THR A 10 -15.45 -15.03 -15.24
C THR A 10 -15.38 -13.51 -15.39
N PRO A 11 -15.40 -12.71 -14.29
CA PRO A 11 -15.27 -11.27 -14.38
C PRO A 11 -13.90 -10.91 -14.98
N ARG A 12 -13.87 -10.06 -16.01
CA ARG A 12 -12.63 -9.49 -16.54
C ARG A 12 -11.85 -8.82 -15.39
N PRO A 13 -10.54 -9.11 -15.22
CA PRO A 13 -9.72 -8.38 -14.28
C PRO A 13 -9.61 -6.91 -14.68
N ALA A 14 -9.46 -6.04 -13.67
CA ALA A 14 -9.24 -4.61 -13.86
C ALA A 14 -8.00 -4.39 -14.75
N SER A 15 -8.16 -3.61 -15.82
CA SER A 15 -7.10 -3.27 -16.76
C SER A 15 -5.96 -2.51 -16.05
N PRO A 16 -4.70 -2.61 -16.51
CA PRO A 16 -3.61 -1.68 -16.15
C PRO A 16 -4.02 -0.20 -16.26
N ALA A 17 -5.02 0.11 -17.11
CA ALA A 17 -5.63 1.42 -17.22
C ALA A 17 -6.35 1.88 -15.93
N ILE A 18 -6.82 0.99 -15.06
CA ILE A 18 -7.44 1.36 -13.77
C ILE A 18 -6.36 1.76 -12.76
N ARG A 19 -5.20 1.10 -12.77
CA ARG A 19 -4.03 1.53 -12.00
C ARG A 19 -3.49 2.86 -12.52
N GLU A 20 -3.37 3.04 -13.83
CA GLU A 20 -2.99 4.33 -14.42
C GLU A 20 -4.04 5.42 -14.16
N LEU A 21 -5.33 5.12 -14.19
CA LEU A 21 -6.39 6.07 -13.90
C LEU A 21 -6.40 6.45 -12.41
N TRP A 22 -6.19 5.50 -11.51
CA TRP A 22 -6.06 5.76 -10.07
C TRP A 22 -4.75 6.52 -9.75
N MET A 23 -3.64 6.14 -10.37
CA MET A 23 -2.36 6.86 -10.31
C MET A 23 -2.42 8.25 -10.97
N GLN A 24 -3.22 8.43 -12.02
CA GLN A 24 -3.47 9.74 -12.64
C GLN A 24 -4.41 10.57 -11.79
N GLN A 25 -5.37 9.98 -11.07
CA GLN A 25 -6.27 10.71 -10.19
C GLN A 25 -5.58 11.13 -8.88
N ILE A 26 -4.65 10.30 -8.38
CA ILE A 26 -3.69 10.66 -7.33
C ILE A 26 -2.66 11.66 -7.87
N GLY A 27 -2.06 11.40 -9.03
CA GLY A 27 -1.05 12.25 -9.67
C GLY A 27 -1.58 13.63 -10.09
N GLN A 28 -2.84 13.73 -10.51
CA GLN A 28 -3.54 15.00 -10.77
C GLN A 28 -3.87 15.72 -9.47
N SER A 29 -4.25 15.03 -8.39
CA SER A 29 -4.42 15.65 -7.07
C SER A 29 -3.08 16.11 -6.46
N LEU A 30 -1.97 15.45 -6.80
CA LEU A 30 -0.61 15.85 -6.42
C LEU A 30 -0.04 16.97 -7.33
N SER A 31 -0.52 17.08 -8.58
CA SER A 31 -0.04 18.06 -9.57
C SER A 31 -0.91 19.32 -9.70
N ALA A 32 -2.17 19.33 -9.24
CA ALA A 32 -3.10 20.45 -9.44
C ALA A 32 -2.88 21.65 -8.51
N ASN A 33 -2.04 21.55 -7.48
CA ASN A 33 -1.63 22.69 -6.66
C ASN A 33 -0.28 23.26 -7.14
N SER A 34 -0.30 23.83 -8.35
CA SER A 34 0.66 24.87 -8.73
C SER A 34 0.05 26.24 -8.40
N PRO A 35 0.38 26.86 -7.25
CA PRO A 35 0.27 28.30 -7.14
C PRO A 35 1.51 28.92 -7.77
N THR A 36 1.24 29.72 -8.79
CA THR A 36 2.06 30.83 -9.22
C THR A 36 2.84 31.49 -8.08
N LYS A 37 4.18 31.46 -8.22
CA LYS A 37 5.20 32.32 -7.59
C LYS A 37 5.41 32.23 -6.05
N ARG A 38 6.68 31.91 -5.70
CA ARG A 38 7.36 31.99 -4.38
C ARG A 38 6.89 30.91 -3.39
N THR A 39 7.67 29.87 -3.12
CA THR A 39 8.90 29.87 -2.29
C THR A 39 9.63 28.55 -2.56
N LYS A 40 10.97 28.53 -2.58
CA LYS A 40 11.77 27.30 -2.82
C LYS A 40 11.41 26.22 -1.78
N ALA A 41 10.52 25.30 -2.15
CA ALA A 41 10.30 24.09 -1.38
C ALA A 41 11.59 23.27 -1.46
N ILE A 42 12.16 22.97 -0.30
CA ILE A 42 13.18 21.93 -0.16
C ILE A 42 12.48 20.65 -0.61
N GLU A 43 12.78 20.16 -1.81
CA GLU A 43 12.50 18.78 -2.19
C GLU A 43 13.28 17.92 -1.19
N LEU A 44 12.61 17.52 -0.11
CA LEU A 44 13.11 16.53 0.81
C LEU A 44 13.25 15.25 0.00
N ASP A 45 14.50 14.85 -0.26
CA ASP A 45 14.81 13.55 -0.82
C ASP A 45 13.99 12.50 -0.06
N GLU A 46 13.10 11.79 -0.76
CA GLU A 46 12.20 10.81 -0.15
C GLU A 46 12.96 9.62 0.49
N SER A 47 14.26 9.49 0.15
CA SER A 47 15.21 8.54 0.73
C SER A 47 15.95 9.09 1.97
N CYS A 48 15.86 10.39 2.24
CA CYS A 48 16.52 11.03 3.38
C CYS A 48 16.04 10.41 4.71
N PRO A 49 16.96 9.91 5.57
CA PRO A 49 16.60 9.28 6.84
C PRO A 49 15.70 10.14 7.73
N GLU A 50 15.91 11.45 7.77
CA GLU A 50 15.10 12.40 8.53
C GLU A 50 13.66 12.50 7.99
N ALA A 51 13.48 12.39 6.67
CA ALA A 51 12.16 12.40 6.05
C ALA A 51 11.39 11.12 6.39
N ARG A 52 12.06 9.96 6.31
CA ARG A 52 11.54 8.64 6.73
C ARG A 52 11.21 8.56 8.21
N HIS A 53 12.08 9.09 9.06
CA HIS A 53 11.82 9.17 10.50
C HIS A 53 10.56 9.99 10.79
N ARG A 54 10.38 11.13 10.12
CA ARG A 54 9.18 11.95 10.24
C ARG A 54 7.91 11.23 9.78
N PHE A 55 7.96 10.53 8.64
CA PHE A 55 6.84 9.73 8.15
C PHE A 55 6.35 8.71 9.17
N LEU A 56 7.27 7.87 9.66
CA LEU A 56 6.90 6.83 10.61
C LEU A 56 6.52 7.40 11.99
N THR A 57 7.02 8.59 12.35
CA THR A 57 6.64 9.27 13.60
C THR A 57 5.24 9.85 13.52
N ALA A 58 4.86 10.42 12.37
CA ALA A 58 3.52 10.91 12.13
C ALA A 58 2.49 9.78 12.28
N TYR A 59 2.73 8.63 11.63
CA TYR A 59 1.85 7.48 11.77
C TYR A 59 1.75 6.97 13.22
N LYS A 60 2.88 6.89 13.94
CA LYS A 60 2.86 6.51 15.37
C LYS A 60 2.00 7.45 16.21
N ARG A 61 2.11 8.77 16.01
CA ARG A 61 1.30 9.76 16.72
C ARG A 61 -0.18 9.61 16.39
N LYS A 62 -0.51 9.42 15.11
CA LYS A 62 -1.87 9.15 14.65
C LYS A 62 -2.47 7.94 15.37
N LYS A 63 -1.73 6.82 15.42
CA LYS A 63 -2.15 5.60 16.12
C LYS A 63 -2.40 5.81 17.62
N ILE A 64 -1.46 6.44 18.32
CA ILE A 64 -1.63 6.76 19.77
C ILE A 64 -2.89 7.62 20.00
N ARG A 65 -3.15 8.58 19.11
CA ARG A 65 -4.35 9.43 19.18
C ARG A 65 -5.63 8.62 18.97
N GLU A 66 -5.66 7.72 17.99
CA GLU A 66 -6.78 6.81 17.74
C GLU A 66 -7.04 5.88 18.94
N GLU A 67 -5.99 5.29 19.52
CA GLU A 67 -6.08 4.42 20.70
C GLU A 67 -6.57 5.17 21.95
N SER A 68 -6.21 6.44 22.09
CA SER A 68 -6.65 7.29 23.21
C SER A 68 -8.12 7.74 23.12
N GLY A 69 -8.83 7.42 22.03
CA GLY A 69 -10.22 7.81 21.82
C GLY A 69 -10.43 9.31 21.52
N LEU A 70 -9.35 10.08 21.32
CA LEU A 70 -9.41 11.46 20.86
C LEU A 70 -9.91 11.47 19.41
N ARG A 71 -11.17 11.85 19.21
CA ARG A 71 -11.84 11.88 17.90
C ARG A 71 -11.05 12.66 16.85
N TYR A 72 -11.09 12.18 15.61
CA TYR A 72 -10.82 12.95 14.39
C TYR A 72 -11.43 14.36 14.51
N GLY A 73 -10.61 15.40 14.59
CA GLY A 73 -11.09 16.79 14.67
C GLY A 73 -10.14 17.79 15.32
N GLU A 74 -9.42 17.42 16.37
CA GLU A 74 -8.29 18.23 16.87
C GLU A 74 -7.05 17.94 16.01
N HIS A 75 -7.00 18.58 14.83
CA HIS A 75 -5.73 18.78 14.14
C HIS A 75 -4.89 19.71 15.01
N SER A 76 -3.79 19.20 15.54
CA SER A 76 -2.70 20.08 15.93
C SER A 76 -2.23 20.81 14.67
N PRO A 77 -2.10 22.15 14.68
CA PRO A 77 -1.49 22.90 13.57
C PRO A 77 -0.09 22.41 13.19
N ASP A 78 0.56 21.64 14.08
CA ASP A 78 1.89 21.05 13.90
C ASP A 78 1.87 19.60 13.36
N ASP A 79 0.69 19.03 13.07
CA ASP A 79 0.58 17.71 12.47
C ASP A 79 0.87 17.81 10.96
N ILE A 80 2.15 18.03 10.65
CA ILE A 80 2.64 18.05 9.27
C ILE A 80 2.46 16.63 8.73
N THR A 81 1.39 16.40 7.99
CA THR A 81 1.21 15.19 7.20
C THR A 81 2.46 15.04 6.34
N PRO A 82 3.19 13.92 6.46
CA PRO A 82 4.39 13.72 5.66
C PRO A 82 3.97 13.78 4.19
N ARG A 83 4.56 14.71 3.45
CA ARG A 83 4.29 14.89 2.01
C ARG A 83 4.83 13.74 1.14
N ILE A 84 5.37 12.71 1.77
CA ILE A 84 6.03 11.56 1.15
C ILE A 84 5.26 10.29 1.48
N GLY A 85 5.17 9.38 0.51
CA GLY A 85 4.53 8.07 0.71
C GLY A 85 5.39 7.12 1.53
N GLY A 86 4.86 5.94 1.86
CA GLY A 86 5.64 4.87 2.48
C GLY A 86 6.72 4.34 1.54
N SER A 87 7.87 3.95 2.09
CA SER A 87 8.95 3.31 1.35
C SER A 87 9.50 2.11 2.10
N LEU A 88 9.03 0.91 1.73
CA LEU A 88 9.37 -0.36 2.37
C LEU A 88 10.85 -0.50 2.71
N TYR A 89 11.75 -0.22 1.75
CA TYR A 89 13.18 -0.45 1.92
C TYR A 89 13.87 0.67 2.71
N GLU A 90 13.50 1.93 2.48
CA GLU A 90 14.12 3.08 3.16
C GLU A 90 13.63 3.18 4.60
N ASP A 91 12.35 2.91 4.85
CA ASP A 91 11.79 2.88 6.21
C ASP A 91 12.39 1.71 7.02
N ALA A 92 12.63 0.56 6.40
CA ALA A 92 13.32 -0.57 7.06
C ALA A 92 14.77 -0.26 7.43
N LYS A 93 15.43 0.61 6.65
CA LYS A 93 16.83 0.98 6.88
C LYS A 93 17.00 1.67 8.24
N LEU A 94 16.02 2.46 8.67
CA LEU A 94 16.04 3.12 9.98
C LEU A 94 16.13 2.12 11.14
N TYR A 95 15.40 1.02 11.08
CA TYR A 95 15.44 -0.04 12.11
C TYR A 95 16.74 -0.84 12.04
N ARG A 96 17.18 -1.20 10.83
CA ARG A 96 18.44 -1.93 10.63
C ARG A 96 19.67 -1.14 11.08
N MET A 97 19.61 0.19 11.03
CA MET A 97 20.64 1.09 11.55
C MET A 97 20.48 1.41 13.04
N GLY A 98 19.46 0.89 13.72
CA GLY A 98 19.19 1.17 15.14
C GLY A 98 18.66 2.59 15.41
N LEU A 99 18.25 3.33 14.38
CA LEU A 99 17.69 4.68 14.50
C LEU A 99 16.22 4.67 14.96
N ARG A 100 15.56 3.51 14.90
CA ARG A 100 14.23 3.24 15.48
C ARG A 100 14.19 1.87 16.13
N GLN A 101 13.32 1.72 17.13
CA GLN A 101 13.17 0.50 17.94
C GLN A 101 11.72 0.01 18.04
N ASP A 102 10.76 0.80 17.61
CA ASP A 102 9.32 0.51 17.61
C ASP A 102 8.91 -0.25 16.35
N VAL A 103 9.38 -1.49 16.28
CA VAL A 103 9.24 -2.42 15.15
C VAL A 103 7.78 -2.65 14.76
N GLU A 104 6.88 -2.63 15.73
CA GLU A 104 5.43 -2.78 15.55
C GLU A 104 4.83 -1.77 14.57
N ILE A 105 5.38 -0.54 14.54
CA ILE A 105 4.94 0.51 13.62
C ILE A 105 5.23 0.15 12.17
N TYR A 106 6.41 -0.44 11.91
CA TYR A 106 6.77 -0.90 10.58
C TYR A 106 5.95 -2.12 10.17
N GLU A 107 5.77 -3.08 11.08
CA GLU A 107 5.03 -4.30 10.79
C GLU A 107 3.55 -4.04 10.49
N GLU A 108 2.94 -3.05 11.12
CA GLU A 108 1.56 -2.65 10.81
C GLU A 108 1.44 -1.98 9.42
N LEU A 109 2.40 -1.11 9.07
CA LEU A 109 2.42 -0.43 7.77
C LEU A 109 2.67 -1.40 6.60
N TYR A 110 3.56 -2.38 6.78
CA TYR A 110 4.07 -3.22 5.67
C TYR A 110 3.76 -4.71 5.81
N GLY A 111 3.22 -5.15 6.95
CA GLY A 111 2.89 -6.54 7.22
C GLY A 111 4.10 -7.47 7.42
N ILE A 112 5.32 -6.94 7.38
CA ILE A 112 6.57 -7.73 7.43
C ILE A 112 7.60 -7.07 8.34
N SER A 113 8.57 -7.86 8.83
CA SER A 113 9.61 -7.38 9.73
C SER A 113 10.65 -6.51 9.00
N PRO A 114 11.08 -5.38 9.58
CA PRO A 114 12.08 -4.49 8.95
C PRO A 114 13.49 -5.08 8.91
N PHE A 115 13.77 -6.11 9.71
CA PHE A 115 15.09 -6.76 9.75
C PHE A 115 15.29 -7.77 8.61
N ASN A 116 14.20 -8.32 8.08
CA ASN A 116 14.23 -9.39 7.08
C ASN A 116 13.36 -9.02 5.87
N VAL A 117 13.57 -7.83 5.31
CA VAL A 117 12.85 -7.38 4.11
C VAL A 117 13.40 -8.12 2.89
N PRO A 118 12.62 -9.02 2.27
CA PRO A 118 13.08 -9.78 1.12
C PRO A 118 13.09 -8.90 -0.13
N LYS A 119 13.94 -9.26 -1.09
CA LYS A 119 13.75 -8.75 -2.46
C LYS A 119 12.42 -9.28 -2.97
N MET A 120 11.63 -8.42 -3.59
CA MET A 120 10.32 -8.76 -4.12
C MET A 120 10.06 -8.03 -5.43
N HIS A 121 9.08 -8.54 -6.18
CA HIS A 121 8.59 -7.89 -7.39
C HIS A 121 8.17 -6.43 -7.14
N SER A 122 8.40 -5.56 -8.13
CA SER A 122 8.15 -4.11 -8.01
C SER A 122 6.70 -3.77 -7.69
N GLU A 123 5.74 -4.50 -8.28
CA GLU A 123 4.30 -4.30 -8.03
C GLU A 123 3.90 -4.70 -6.61
N THR A 124 4.42 -5.83 -6.12
CA THR A 124 4.21 -6.28 -4.73
C THR A 124 4.74 -5.23 -3.76
N ARG A 125 5.93 -4.70 -4.01
CA ARG A 125 6.50 -3.60 -3.23
C ARG A 125 5.64 -2.33 -3.31
N ALA A 126 5.15 -1.99 -4.49
CA ALA A 126 4.31 -0.81 -4.67
C ALA A 126 3.03 -0.91 -3.84
N LEU A 127 2.34 -2.06 -3.82
CA LEU A 127 1.15 -2.23 -2.99
C LEU A 127 1.43 -2.09 -1.48
N LEU A 128 2.56 -2.59 -1.00
CA LEU A 128 2.96 -2.41 0.40
C LEU A 128 3.24 -0.92 0.72
N ASN A 129 3.88 -0.20 -0.20
CA ASN A 129 4.12 1.23 -0.08
C ASN A 129 2.82 2.04 -0.11
N ASP A 130 1.90 1.70 -1.02
CA ASP A 130 0.61 2.37 -1.17
C ASP A 130 -0.25 2.16 0.09
N HIS A 131 -0.24 0.95 0.65
CA HIS A 131 -0.93 0.65 1.91
C HIS A 131 -0.36 1.50 3.05
N ALA A 132 0.96 1.50 3.23
CA ALA A 132 1.61 2.32 4.25
C ALA A 132 1.29 3.81 4.09
N THR A 133 1.20 4.30 2.85
CA THR A 133 0.81 5.68 2.55
C THR A 133 -0.61 5.99 2.99
N VAL A 134 -1.57 5.12 2.67
CA VAL A 134 -2.98 5.26 3.07
C VAL A 134 -3.13 5.24 4.59
N LEU A 135 -2.42 4.35 5.29
CA LEU A 135 -2.46 4.26 6.75
C LEU A 135 -1.86 5.49 7.43
N ALA A 136 -0.72 5.98 6.93
CA ALA A 136 0.00 7.10 7.53
C ALA A 136 -0.63 8.46 7.24
N SER A 137 -1.33 8.62 6.11
CA SER A 137 -1.92 9.89 5.70
C SER A 137 -3.21 10.23 6.46
N SER A 138 -3.41 11.52 6.70
CA SER A 138 -4.67 12.12 7.18
C SER A 138 -5.72 12.25 6.08
N ASP A 139 -5.28 12.21 4.82
CA ASP A 139 -6.08 12.61 3.66
C ASP A 139 -6.90 11.45 3.10
N TYR A 140 -6.75 10.26 3.68
CA TYR A 140 -7.49 9.07 3.28
C TYR A 140 -8.29 8.51 4.45
N THR A 141 -9.49 8.05 4.12
CA THR A 141 -10.31 7.20 4.99
C THR A 141 -10.48 5.85 4.31
N PHE A 142 -10.56 4.78 5.10
CA PHE A 142 -10.71 3.43 4.58
C PHE A 142 -11.61 2.59 5.48
N THR A 143 -12.17 1.51 4.92
CA THR A 143 -13.03 0.58 5.67
C THR A 143 -12.23 -0.60 6.22
N ALA A 144 -12.81 -1.34 7.18
CA ALA A 144 -12.20 -2.58 7.69
C ALA A 144 -11.94 -3.63 6.60
N ARG A 145 -12.66 -3.59 5.48
CA ARG A 145 -12.44 -4.51 4.34
C ARG A 145 -11.12 -4.26 3.64
N PHE A 146 -10.68 -3.01 3.58
CA PHE A 146 -9.36 -2.66 3.06
C PHE A 146 -8.27 -3.31 3.90
N GLN A 147 -8.35 -3.14 5.22
CA GLN A 147 -7.39 -3.73 6.16
C GLN A 147 -7.39 -5.27 6.07
N GLN A 148 -8.56 -5.89 6.03
CA GLN A 148 -8.68 -7.34 5.86
C GLN A 148 -8.04 -7.83 4.55
N ALA A 149 -8.28 -7.14 3.43
CA ALA A 149 -7.69 -7.50 2.15
C ALA A 149 -6.15 -7.42 2.19
N PHE A 150 -5.60 -6.44 2.91
CA PHE A 150 -4.16 -6.31 3.11
C PHE A 150 -3.60 -7.47 3.94
N GLU A 151 -4.22 -7.82 5.06
CA GLU A 151 -3.80 -8.93 5.90
C GLU A 151 -3.81 -10.27 5.14
N GLU A 152 -4.86 -10.52 4.37
CA GLU A 152 -4.97 -11.72 3.53
C GLU A 152 -3.89 -11.75 2.43
N PHE A 153 -3.55 -10.61 1.86
CA PHE A 153 -2.46 -10.46 0.90
C PHE A 153 -1.09 -10.74 1.53
N VAL A 154 -0.78 -10.11 2.67
CA VAL A 154 0.47 -10.34 3.41
C VAL A 154 0.62 -11.79 3.82
N ALA A 155 -0.45 -12.43 4.28
CA ALA A 155 -0.44 -13.85 4.62
C ALA A 155 -0.11 -14.73 3.40
N ALA A 156 -0.71 -14.45 2.24
CA ALA A 156 -0.41 -15.15 1.00
C ALA A 156 1.03 -14.90 0.53
N LEU A 157 1.54 -13.68 0.71
CA LEU A 157 2.90 -13.30 0.33
C LEU A 157 3.96 -14.05 1.17
N LYS A 158 3.72 -14.16 2.48
CA LYS A 158 4.55 -14.96 3.40
C LYS A 158 4.52 -16.45 3.03
N MET A 159 3.34 -16.99 2.71
CA MET A 159 3.20 -18.40 2.26
C MET A 159 3.98 -18.65 0.96
N ALA A 160 3.97 -17.69 0.04
CA ALA A 160 4.69 -17.77 -1.24
C ALA A 160 6.19 -17.51 -1.12
N ARG A 161 6.70 -17.20 0.07
CA ARG A 161 8.12 -16.87 0.32
C ARG A 161 8.66 -15.75 -0.59
N PHE A 162 7.84 -14.73 -0.84
CA PHE A 162 8.25 -13.50 -1.52
C PHE A 162 8.87 -13.74 -2.91
N PRO A 163 8.07 -14.18 -3.90
CA PRO A 163 8.56 -14.50 -5.24
C PRO A 163 9.22 -13.29 -5.91
N LEU A 164 10.35 -13.54 -6.59
CA LEU A 164 11.18 -12.52 -7.23
C LEU A 164 10.70 -12.11 -8.63
N TYR A 165 9.94 -12.96 -9.32
CA TYR A 165 9.57 -12.79 -10.73
C TYR A 165 8.05 -12.55 -10.91
N GLU A 166 7.67 -12.05 -12.10
CA GLU A 166 6.28 -11.80 -12.50
C GLU A 166 5.41 -13.07 -12.48
N TYR A 167 4.85 -13.42 -11.32
CA TYR A 167 3.72 -14.35 -11.22
C TYR A 167 2.41 -13.74 -11.79
N PHE A 168 2.49 -12.50 -12.31
CA PHE A 168 1.41 -11.79 -13.02
C PHE A 168 1.42 -11.98 -14.54
N ARG A 169 2.45 -12.61 -15.13
CA ARG A 169 2.58 -12.66 -16.58
C ARG A 169 1.39 -13.38 -17.23
N TRP A 170 0.72 -12.68 -18.15
CA TRP A 170 -0.55 -13.03 -18.77
C TRP A 170 -0.54 -14.25 -19.72
N ASN A 171 0.63 -14.84 -19.97
CA ASN A 171 0.79 -15.98 -20.89
C ASN A 171 0.89 -17.35 -20.18
N LEU A 172 0.57 -17.43 -18.89
CA LEU A 172 0.58 -18.66 -18.11
C LEU A 172 -0.81 -19.33 -18.10
N ASN A 173 -1.48 -19.37 -19.26
CA ASN A 173 -2.89 -19.73 -19.33
C ASN A 173 -3.18 -21.24 -19.28
N ASP A 174 -2.22 -22.14 -19.53
CA ASP A 174 -2.61 -23.53 -19.79
C ASP A 174 -2.08 -24.61 -18.83
N ASP A 175 -1.11 -24.38 -17.92
CA ASP A 175 -0.61 -25.48 -17.05
C ASP A 175 -0.24 -25.13 -15.58
N ILE A 176 -0.34 -23.87 -15.13
CA ILE A 176 0.14 -23.47 -13.78
C ILE A 176 -0.93 -23.57 -12.67
N GLU A 177 -2.22 -23.62 -13.02
CA GLU A 177 -3.30 -23.62 -12.02
C GLU A 177 -3.17 -24.79 -11.02
N ASP A 178 -2.69 -25.95 -11.49
CA ASP A 178 -2.44 -27.13 -10.66
C ASP A 178 -1.01 -27.19 -10.10
N GLU A 179 -0.03 -26.58 -10.76
CA GLU A 179 1.40 -26.76 -10.45
C GLU A 179 1.88 -25.83 -9.30
N TYR A 180 1.25 -24.66 -9.10
CA TYR A 180 1.65 -23.70 -8.06
C TYR A 180 0.46 -23.04 -7.33
N PRO A 181 -0.32 -23.79 -6.52
CA PRO A 181 -1.51 -23.29 -5.84
C PRO A 181 -1.24 -22.09 -4.91
N VAL A 182 -0.03 -22.01 -4.34
CA VAL A 182 0.38 -20.90 -3.47
C VAL A 182 0.54 -19.59 -4.25
N LEU A 183 1.08 -19.64 -5.47
CA LEU A 183 1.24 -18.46 -6.33
C LEU A 183 -0.10 -17.98 -6.86
N MET A 184 -1.02 -18.90 -7.20
CA MET A 184 -2.39 -18.55 -7.59
C MET A 184 -3.15 -17.86 -6.46
N LYS A 185 -3.01 -18.37 -5.23
CA LYS A 185 -3.58 -17.72 -4.05
C LYS A 185 -3.01 -16.32 -3.85
N LEU A 186 -1.69 -16.14 -3.94
CA LEU A 186 -1.04 -14.82 -3.86
C LEU A 186 -1.58 -13.87 -4.93
N ARG A 187 -1.64 -14.30 -6.19
CA ARG A 187 -2.17 -13.50 -7.30
C ARG A 187 -3.61 -13.07 -7.04
N SER A 188 -4.46 -13.99 -6.59
CA SER A 188 -5.85 -13.68 -6.23
C SER A 188 -5.95 -12.62 -5.13
N ARG A 189 -5.11 -12.73 -4.09
CA ARG A 189 -5.08 -11.75 -2.99
C ARG A 189 -4.51 -10.39 -3.39
N HIS A 190 -3.54 -10.35 -4.30
CA HIS A 190 -3.06 -9.10 -4.89
C HIS A 190 -4.21 -8.33 -5.56
N TRP A 191 -4.96 -8.98 -6.46
CA TRP A 191 -6.11 -8.36 -7.12
C TRP A 191 -7.25 -8.01 -6.15
N ALA A 192 -7.39 -8.76 -5.05
CA ALA A 192 -8.36 -8.42 -4.01
C ALA A 192 -7.97 -7.11 -3.31
N LEU A 193 -6.68 -6.95 -2.96
CA LEU A 193 -6.16 -5.74 -2.35
C LEU A 193 -6.25 -4.53 -3.29
N GLU A 194 -5.88 -4.67 -4.56
CA GLU A 194 -6.06 -3.61 -5.56
C GLU A 194 -7.51 -3.17 -5.70
N ARG A 195 -8.45 -4.12 -5.74
CA ARG A 195 -9.88 -3.79 -5.75
C ARG A 195 -10.32 -3.11 -4.46
N ALA A 196 -9.75 -3.48 -3.31
CA ALA A 196 -10.03 -2.81 -2.05
C ALA A 196 -9.53 -1.36 -2.06
N PHE A 197 -8.33 -1.08 -2.61
CA PHE A 197 -7.88 0.31 -2.82
C PHE A 197 -8.90 1.13 -3.62
N ALA A 198 -9.42 0.59 -4.72
CA ALA A 198 -10.35 1.31 -5.57
C ALA A 198 -11.73 1.55 -4.94
N ASN A 199 -12.23 0.62 -4.11
CA ASN A 199 -13.61 0.64 -3.63
C ASN A 199 -13.75 1.10 -2.18
N GLU A 200 -12.73 0.86 -1.35
CA GLU A 200 -12.80 0.99 0.10
C GLU A 200 -11.96 2.15 0.63
N VAL A 201 -11.08 2.74 -0.18
CA VAL A 201 -10.27 3.92 0.17
C VAL A 201 -10.85 5.16 -0.48
N ARG A 202 -11.02 6.23 0.30
CA ARG A 202 -11.51 7.53 -0.18
C ARG A 202 -10.59 8.64 0.24
N TYR A 203 -10.24 9.49 -0.72
CA TYR A 203 -9.57 10.75 -0.45
C TYR A 203 -10.56 11.73 0.17
N VAL A 204 -10.18 12.32 1.29
CA VAL A 204 -10.94 13.30 2.08
C VAL A 204 -10.15 14.61 2.28
N GLY A 205 -8.92 14.69 1.76
CA GLY A 205 -8.06 15.87 1.89
C GLY A 205 -8.60 17.07 1.12
N GLY A 206 -8.63 18.23 1.78
CA GLY A 206 -8.92 19.55 1.21
C GLY A 206 -7.80 20.51 1.55
#